data_AF-A0A935SYY0-F1
#
_entry.id   AF-A0A935SYY0-F1
#
_cell.length_a   1.000
_cell.length_b   1.000
_cell.length_c   1.000
_cell.angle_alpha   90.00
_cell.angle_beta   90.00
_cell.angle_gamma   90.00
#
_symmetry.space_group_name_H-M   'P 1'
#
loop_
_entity.id
_entity.type
_entity.pdbx_description
1 polymer ?
#
loop_
_entity_poly.entity_id
_entity_poly.type
_entity_poly.pdbx_seq_one_letter_code
_entity_poly.pdbx_strand_id
1 'polypeptide(L)'
;MSRRPAPKSRARGPRRRRTRRSRGPVALLKQLPKKLPSRKTRRRWWRAWHRLPDAAQWPLGLAAVALLLVAVNVVYQVARKPTELYYPIEDSFHKTHEETWRAYGHLFRRHSTAIIAPEFLAALAQTESAGNPVVRTYWRFAWTGNPFSLYRPASSAVGMFQIIDGTFDEASRYCIHDHRVVETGPWHDLKSCWFNALYFRTIPSHAIELTAAHLHTHVERALRRHPVRGATVRQKQELAALIHLCGAGAGQAHARRGLRLVPGLRCGSHETYRYIAKVRMAQARFAALAARD
;
A
#
# COMPACT_ATOMS: atom_id res chain seq x y z
N MET A 1 -53.18 -64.10 -45.16
CA MET A 1 -52.65 -64.61 -43.86
C MET A 1 -51.22 -64.07 -43.73
N SER A 2 -50.71 -63.43 -42.69
CA SER A 2 -51.19 -63.01 -41.37
C SER A 2 -50.31 -61.80 -40.99
N ARG A 3 -50.91 -60.65 -40.69
CA ARG A 3 -50.21 -59.42 -40.28
C ARG A 3 -49.67 -59.61 -38.85
N ARG A 4 -48.35 -59.69 -38.68
CA ARG A 4 -47.70 -59.60 -37.37
C ARG A 4 -47.58 -58.12 -36.97
N PRO A 5 -48.00 -57.70 -35.76
CA PRO A 5 -47.86 -56.32 -35.33
C PRO A 5 -46.44 -56.04 -34.82
N ALA A 6 -45.89 -54.89 -35.23
CA ALA A 6 -44.63 -54.33 -34.76
C ALA A 6 -44.74 -53.83 -33.30
N PRO A 7 -43.64 -53.86 -32.51
CA PRO A 7 -43.66 -53.47 -31.11
C PRO A 7 -43.73 -51.94 -30.94
N LYS A 8 -44.61 -51.49 -30.05
CA LYS A 8 -44.78 -50.08 -29.67
C LYS A 8 -43.53 -49.54 -28.96
N SER A 9 -42.85 -48.58 -29.59
CA SER A 9 -41.74 -47.83 -29.00
C SER A 9 -42.25 -46.92 -27.87
N ARG A 10 -41.77 -47.15 -26.64
CA ARG A 10 -42.01 -46.27 -25.48
C ARG A 10 -41.41 -44.88 -25.72
N ALA A 11 -42.25 -43.85 -25.70
CA ALA A 11 -41.85 -42.45 -25.72
C ALA A 11 -40.95 -42.12 -24.51
N ARG A 12 -39.74 -41.63 -24.76
CA ARG A 12 -38.84 -41.05 -23.75
C ARG A 12 -39.29 -39.63 -23.46
N GLY A 13 -39.76 -39.37 -22.23
CA GLY A 13 -40.03 -38.02 -21.73
C GLY A 13 -38.77 -37.14 -21.68
N PRO A 14 -38.92 -35.81 -21.62
CA PRO A 14 -37.81 -34.88 -21.75
C PRO A 14 -36.89 -34.92 -20.53
N ARG A 15 -35.59 -35.14 -20.76
CA ARG A 15 -34.53 -35.01 -19.76
C ARG A 15 -34.45 -33.54 -19.29
N ARG A 16 -34.92 -33.26 -18.07
CA ARG A 16 -34.64 -32.00 -17.36
C ARG A 16 -33.12 -31.80 -17.23
N ARG A 17 -32.58 -30.85 -18.00
CA ARG A 17 -31.21 -30.32 -17.84
C ARG A 17 -31.13 -29.67 -16.46
N ARG A 18 -30.40 -30.31 -15.53
CA ARG A 18 -30.04 -29.72 -14.24
C ARG A 18 -29.13 -28.51 -14.50
N THR A 19 -29.67 -27.31 -14.34
CA THR A 19 -28.90 -26.07 -14.38
C THR A 19 -27.93 -26.06 -13.20
N ARG A 20 -26.64 -26.01 -13.52
CA ARG A 20 -25.54 -25.91 -12.55
C ARG A 20 -25.60 -24.50 -11.96
N ARG A 21 -26.34 -24.32 -10.85
CA ARG A 21 -26.36 -23.08 -10.08
C ARG A 21 -24.92 -22.69 -9.74
N SER A 22 -24.46 -21.59 -10.32
CA SER A 22 -23.21 -20.93 -9.96
C SER A 22 -23.25 -20.61 -8.47
N ARG A 23 -22.34 -21.23 -7.72
CA ARG A 23 -22.18 -20.97 -6.28
C ARG A 23 -21.57 -19.58 -6.16
N GLY A 24 -22.39 -18.60 -5.78
CA GLY A 24 -21.93 -17.25 -5.47
C GLY A 24 -20.94 -17.21 -4.29
N PRO A 25 -20.32 -16.04 -4.03
CA PRO A 25 -19.22 -15.85 -3.07
C PRO A 25 -19.57 -16.22 -1.61
N VAL A 26 -20.86 -16.43 -1.29
CA VAL A 26 -21.33 -16.93 0.01
C VAL A 26 -20.91 -18.39 0.29
N ALA A 27 -20.60 -19.17 -0.75
CA ALA A 27 -20.17 -20.56 -0.57
C ALA A 27 -18.74 -20.70 0.01
N LEU A 28 -17.87 -19.70 -0.17
CA LEU A 28 -16.51 -19.71 0.38
C LEU A 28 -16.50 -19.47 1.90
N LEU A 29 -17.44 -18.66 2.42
CA LEU A 29 -17.59 -18.42 3.87
C LEU A 29 -18.04 -19.67 4.65
N LYS A 30 -18.57 -20.70 3.99
CA LYS A 30 -18.98 -21.96 4.63
C LYS A 30 -17.82 -22.95 4.83
N GLN A 31 -16.61 -22.66 4.34
CA GLN A 31 -15.43 -23.50 4.48
C GLN A 31 -14.46 -23.05 5.57
N LEU A 32 -14.83 -22.05 6.38
CA LEU A 32 -14.09 -21.75 7.62
C LEU A 32 -14.29 -22.90 8.62
N PRO A 33 -13.22 -23.53 9.15
CA PRO A 33 -13.38 -24.51 10.21
C PRO A 33 -13.94 -23.81 11.44
N LYS A 34 -15.22 -24.07 11.77
CA LYS A 34 -15.82 -23.65 13.04
C LYS A 34 -15.20 -24.47 14.18
N LYS A 35 -13.95 -24.19 14.55
CA LYS A 35 -13.35 -24.66 15.81
C LYS A 35 -13.91 -23.88 16.99
N LEU A 36 -15.25 -23.87 17.13
CA LEU A 36 -15.88 -23.41 18.36
C LEU A 36 -15.77 -24.54 19.38
N PRO A 37 -15.38 -24.25 20.64
CA PRO A 37 -15.27 -25.27 21.67
C PRO A 37 -16.60 -26.04 21.82
N SER A 38 -16.50 -27.36 22.02
CA SER A 38 -17.67 -28.23 22.15
C SER A 38 -18.59 -27.74 23.27
N ARG A 39 -19.89 -28.04 23.19
CA ARG A 39 -20.85 -27.69 24.26
C ARG A 39 -20.42 -28.22 25.64
N LYS A 40 -19.76 -29.38 25.68
CA LYS A 40 -19.21 -29.98 26.91
C LYS A 40 -18.05 -29.16 27.47
N THR A 41 -17.16 -28.67 26.60
CA THR A 41 -16.02 -27.82 26.98
C THR A 41 -16.48 -26.48 27.53
N ARG A 42 -17.43 -25.83 26.84
CA ARG A 42 -18.06 -24.57 27.31
C ARG A 42 -18.73 -24.72 28.68
N ARG A 43 -19.47 -25.81 28.91
CA ARG A 43 -20.09 -26.10 30.22
C ARG A 43 -19.08 -26.38 31.34
N ARG A 44 -17.89 -26.90 31.02
CA ARG A 44 -16.81 -27.08 32.00
C ARG A 44 -16.18 -25.74 32.37
N TRP A 45 -15.89 -24.89 31.38
CA TRP A 45 -15.35 -23.55 31.62
C TRP A 45 -16.32 -22.68 32.40
N TRP A 46 -17.62 -22.74 32.08
CA TRP A 46 -18.65 -22.01 32.83
C TRP A 46 -18.75 -22.43 34.30
N ARG A 47 -18.67 -23.74 34.57
CA ARG A 47 -18.65 -24.26 35.95
C ARG A 47 -17.37 -23.90 36.70
N ALA A 48 -16.23 -23.87 36.01
CA ALA A 48 -14.97 -23.43 36.60
C ALA A 48 -14.98 -21.93 36.92
N TRP A 49 -15.59 -21.11 36.06
CA TRP A 49 -15.77 -19.67 36.25
C TRP A 49 -16.57 -19.35 37.52
N HIS A 50 -17.74 -19.96 37.69
CA HIS A 50 -18.59 -19.75 38.86
C HIS A 50 -18.04 -20.33 40.17
N ARG A 51 -16.94 -21.10 40.11
CA ARG A 51 -16.22 -21.58 41.30
C ARG A 51 -15.15 -20.60 41.78
N LEU A 52 -14.82 -19.58 40.99
CA LEU A 52 -13.92 -18.52 41.40
C LEU A 52 -14.65 -17.56 42.35
N PRO A 53 -13.98 -17.01 43.38
CA PRO A 53 -14.54 -15.93 44.19
C PRO A 53 -14.89 -14.71 43.32
N ASP A 54 -15.92 -13.94 43.68
CA ASP A 54 -16.34 -12.75 42.92
C ASP A 54 -15.20 -11.73 42.74
N ALA A 55 -14.35 -11.60 43.76
CA ALA A 55 -13.14 -10.78 43.73
C ALA A 55 -12.14 -11.17 42.62
N ALA A 56 -12.16 -12.43 42.17
CA ALA A 56 -11.35 -12.91 41.04
C ALA A 56 -12.12 -12.92 39.72
N GLN A 57 -13.45 -13.15 39.74
CA GLN A 57 -14.27 -13.18 38.52
C GLN A 57 -14.26 -11.82 37.79
N TRP A 58 -14.43 -10.71 38.51
CA TRP A 58 -14.44 -9.38 37.90
C TRP A 58 -13.14 -9.02 37.17
N PRO A 59 -11.94 -9.11 37.78
CA PRO A 59 -10.69 -8.77 37.08
C PRO A 59 -10.38 -9.73 35.92
N LEU A 60 -10.64 -11.02 36.07
CA LEU A 60 -10.46 -11.98 34.96
C LEU A 60 -11.44 -11.70 33.80
N GLY A 61 -12.67 -11.28 34.12
CA GLY A 61 -13.71 -11.02 33.13
C GLY A 61 -13.37 -9.75 32.35
N LEU A 62 -12.94 -8.72 33.07
CA LEU A 62 -12.45 -7.49 32.49
C LEU A 62 -11.20 -7.72 31.62
N ALA A 63 -10.25 -8.53 32.08
CA ALA A 63 -9.07 -8.91 31.31
C ALA A 63 -9.44 -9.68 30.02
N ALA A 64 -10.39 -10.62 30.10
CA ALA A 64 -10.88 -11.36 28.94
C ALA A 64 -11.58 -10.46 27.91
N VAL A 65 -12.40 -9.52 28.38
CA VAL A 65 -13.05 -8.51 27.52
C VAL A 65 -12.01 -7.59 26.88
N ALA A 66 -11.03 -7.11 27.65
CA ALA A 66 -9.94 -6.28 27.13
C ALA A 66 -9.14 -7.02 26.05
N LEU A 67 -8.77 -8.28 26.30
CA LEU A 67 -8.08 -9.13 25.32
C LEU A 67 -8.93 -9.33 24.05
N LEU A 68 -10.24 -9.55 24.19
CA LEU A 68 -11.14 -9.67 23.05
C LEU A 68 -11.18 -8.38 22.23
N LEU A 69 -11.29 -7.22 22.88
CA LEU A 69 -11.29 -5.92 22.20
C LEU A 69 -9.97 -5.68 21.45
N VAL A 70 -8.83 -6.01 22.06
CA VAL A 70 -7.52 -5.94 21.40
C VAL A 70 -7.49 -6.87 20.19
N ALA A 71 -7.93 -8.13 20.33
CA ALA A 71 -7.94 -9.09 19.23
C ALA A 71 -8.82 -8.64 18.06
N VAL A 72 -10.02 -8.14 18.34
CA VAL A 72 -10.93 -7.61 17.30
C VAL A 72 -10.31 -6.38 16.62
N ASN A 73 -9.69 -5.48 17.39
CA ASN A 73 -8.99 -4.33 16.84
C ASN A 73 -7.82 -4.74 15.93
N VAL A 74 -7.01 -5.72 16.35
CA VAL A 74 -5.92 -6.26 15.52
C VAL A 74 -6.46 -6.84 14.22
N VAL A 75 -7.49 -7.69 14.29
CA VAL A 75 -8.12 -8.28 13.08
C VAL A 75 -8.64 -7.19 12.14
N TYR A 76 -9.30 -6.17 12.69
CA TYR A 76 -9.80 -5.05 11.93
C TYR A 76 -8.69 -4.27 11.23
N GLN A 77 -7.58 -3.99 11.93
CA GLN A 77 -6.45 -3.26 11.37
C GLN A 77 -5.68 -4.08 10.34
N VAL A 78 -5.45 -5.36 10.59
CA VAL A 78 -4.81 -6.29 9.63
C VAL A 78 -5.65 -6.43 8.36
N ALA A 79 -6.99 -6.48 8.49
CA ALA A 79 -7.87 -6.53 7.32
C ALA A 79 -7.77 -5.27 6.45
N ARG A 80 -7.53 -4.10 7.06
CA ARG A 80 -7.32 -2.84 6.34
C ARG A 80 -5.89 -2.65 5.82
N LYS A 81 -4.92 -3.24 6.51
CA LYS A 81 -3.49 -3.13 6.21
C LYS A 81 -2.82 -4.50 6.37
N PRO A 82 -2.93 -5.39 5.37
CA PRO A 82 -2.40 -6.75 5.47
C PRO A 82 -0.88 -6.79 5.72
N THR A 83 -0.17 -5.70 5.43
CA THR A 83 1.27 -5.59 5.64
C THR A 83 1.69 -5.68 7.10
N GLU A 84 0.75 -5.48 8.03
CA GLU A 84 0.98 -5.70 9.47
C GLU A 84 1.39 -7.15 9.79
N LEU A 85 1.06 -8.12 8.94
CA LEU A 85 1.49 -9.51 9.07
C LEU A 85 3.01 -9.70 8.85
N TYR A 86 3.67 -8.77 8.18
CA TYR A 86 5.11 -8.85 7.91
C TYR A 86 5.97 -8.29 9.05
N TYR A 87 5.37 -7.73 10.10
CA TYR A 87 6.08 -7.13 11.23
C TYR A 87 7.22 -8.00 11.80
N PRO A 88 7.06 -9.34 11.98
CA PRO A 88 8.14 -10.15 12.55
C PRO A 88 9.39 -10.30 11.66
N ILE A 89 9.30 -10.00 10.36
CA ILE A 89 10.37 -10.22 9.37
C ILE A 89 10.77 -8.95 8.62
N GLU A 90 10.19 -7.80 8.99
CA GLU A 90 10.39 -6.52 8.30
C GLU A 90 11.87 -6.12 8.28
N ASP A 91 12.59 -6.35 9.38
CA ASP A 91 13.99 -5.94 9.48
C ASP A 91 14.91 -6.65 8.49
N SER A 92 14.57 -7.89 8.10
CA SER A 92 15.31 -8.69 7.12
C SER A 92 15.23 -8.13 5.70
N PHE A 93 14.33 -7.19 5.44
CA PHE A 93 14.16 -6.59 4.11
C PHE A 93 14.90 -5.27 3.92
N HIS A 94 15.52 -4.71 4.97
CA HIS A 94 16.39 -3.55 4.85
C HIS A 94 17.60 -3.89 3.97
N LYS A 95 18.01 -2.93 3.16
CA LYS A 95 19.09 -3.05 2.19
C LYS A 95 20.07 -1.92 2.36
N THR A 96 21.34 -2.24 2.17
CA THR A 96 22.39 -1.26 1.90
C THR A 96 22.14 -0.56 0.56
N HIS A 97 22.89 0.50 0.27
CA HIS A 97 22.73 1.22 -0.99
C HIS A 97 23.05 0.32 -2.19
N GLU A 98 24.10 -0.49 -2.07
CA GLU A 98 24.55 -1.44 -3.08
C GLU A 98 23.50 -2.53 -3.33
N GLU A 99 22.90 -3.08 -2.27
CA GLU A 99 21.84 -4.08 -2.38
C GLU A 99 20.55 -3.49 -2.97
N THR A 100 20.17 -2.27 -2.57
CA THR A 100 19.03 -1.54 -3.15
C THR A 100 19.22 -1.34 -4.65
N TRP A 101 20.41 -0.90 -5.06
CA TRP A 101 20.73 -0.68 -6.47
C TRP A 101 20.77 -1.98 -7.27
N ARG A 102 21.41 -3.03 -6.73
CA ARG A 102 21.44 -4.35 -7.37
C ARG A 102 20.04 -4.95 -7.53
N ALA A 103 19.18 -4.81 -6.52
CA ALA A 103 17.83 -5.38 -6.54
C ALA A 103 16.89 -4.61 -7.47
N TYR A 104 16.93 -3.27 -7.45
CA TYR A 104 15.89 -2.44 -8.05
C TYR A 104 16.39 -1.44 -9.10
N GLY A 105 17.71 -1.35 -9.35
CA GLY A 105 18.31 -0.41 -10.30
C GLY A 105 17.67 -0.44 -11.68
N HIS A 106 17.40 -1.65 -12.19
CA HIS A 106 16.70 -1.82 -13.46
C HIS A 106 15.25 -1.27 -13.45
N LEU A 107 14.54 -1.37 -12.32
CA LEU A 107 13.19 -0.82 -12.16
C LEU A 107 13.23 0.71 -12.03
N PHE A 108 14.19 1.26 -11.30
CA PHE A 108 14.40 2.71 -11.21
C PHE A 108 14.69 3.30 -12.60
N ARG A 109 15.52 2.61 -13.41
CA ARG A 109 15.77 2.99 -14.81
C ARG A 109 14.49 2.95 -15.61
N ARG A 110 13.79 1.80 -15.64
CA ARG A 110 12.55 1.60 -16.41
C ARG A 110 11.48 2.67 -16.13
N HIS A 111 11.30 3.05 -14.87
CA HIS A 111 10.24 3.94 -14.43
C HIS A 111 10.73 5.38 -14.17
N SER A 112 11.91 5.74 -14.66
CA SER A 112 12.39 7.11 -14.57
C SER A 112 11.69 8.03 -15.57
N THR A 113 11.76 9.34 -15.33
CA THR A 113 11.28 10.38 -16.25
C THR A 113 12.34 11.46 -16.43
N ALA A 114 12.11 12.41 -17.33
CA ALA A 114 13.01 13.55 -17.53
C ALA A 114 13.26 14.40 -16.25
N ILE A 115 12.37 14.34 -15.26
CA ILE A 115 12.51 15.04 -13.97
C ILE A 115 12.97 14.06 -12.88
N ILE A 116 12.33 12.89 -12.82
CA ILE A 116 12.51 11.91 -11.77
C ILE A 116 13.53 10.87 -12.24
N ALA A 117 14.80 11.11 -11.95
CA ALA A 117 15.91 10.26 -12.38
C ALA A 117 15.95 8.93 -11.58
N PRO A 118 16.57 7.87 -12.13
CA PRO A 118 16.71 6.57 -11.45
C PRO A 118 17.38 6.69 -10.07
N GLU A 119 18.46 7.47 -9.99
CA GLU A 119 19.25 7.66 -8.76
C GLU A 119 18.46 8.45 -7.72
N PHE A 120 17.58 9.35 -8.17
CA PHE A 120 16.67 10.10 -7.28
C PHE A 120 15.60 9.18 -6.69
N LEU A 121 15.03 8.26 -7.49
CA LEU A 121 14.11 7.24 -6.98
C LEU A 121 14.79 6.32 -5.97
N ALA A 122 16.01 5.86 -6.27
CA ALA A 122 16.80 5.06 -5.36
C ALA A 122 17.11 5.82 -4.05
N ALA A 123 17.42 7.11 -4.15
CA ALA A 123 17.68 7.97 -3.00
C ALA A 123 16.47 8.14 -2.09
N LEU A 124 15.28 8.36 -2.66
CA LEU A 124 14.03 8.40 -1.89
C LEU A 124 13.77 7.05 -1.21
N ALA A 125 13.82 5.95 -1.97
CA ALA A 125 13.66 4.60 -1.45
C ALA A 125 14.59 4.28 -0.27
N GLN A 126 15.85 4.69 -0.38
CA GLN A 126 16.84 4.49 0.68
C GLN A 126 16.60 5.40 1.88
N THR A 127 16.19 6.65 1.64
CA THR A 127 15.97 7.64 2.69
C THR A 127 14.74 7.32 3.53
N GLU A 128 13.69 6.83 2.90
CA GLU A 128 12.40 6.50 3.50
C GLU A 128 12.43 5.16 4.26
N SER A 129 13.07 4.14 3.70
CA SER A 129 12.98 2.79 4.27
C SER A 129 14.19 1.89 4.07
N ALA A 130 15.33 2.44 3.66
CA ALA A 130 16.50 1.66 3.27
C ALA A 130 16.16 0.52 2.28
N GLY A 131 15.35 0.81 1.25
CA GLY A 131 15.02 -0.17 0.21
C GLY A 131 14.08 -1.31 0.65
N ASN A 132 13.43 -1.17 1.81
CA ASN A 132 12.48 -2.16 2.32
C ASN A 132 11.10 -1.96 1.69
N PRO A 133 10.57 -2.93 0.91
CA PRO A 133 9.29 -2.78 0.21
C PRO A 133 8.06 -3.03 1.09
N VAL A 134 8.23 -3.59 2.28
CA VAL A 134 7.11 -3.95 3.17
C VAL A 134 7.10 -3.15 4.47
N VAL A 135 7.99 -2.16 4.60
CA VAL A 135 8.14 -1.36 5.81
C VAL A 135 6.82 -0.70 6.22
N ARG A 136 6.55 -0.61 7.51
CA ARG A 136 5.36 0.05 8.07
C ARG A 136 5.76 1.10 9.09
N THR A 137 4.83 2.01 9.33
CA THR A 137 4.96 2.96 10.43
C THR A 137 4.67 2.29 11.79
N TYR A 138 5.13 2.92 12.86
CA TYR A 138 4.89 2.48 14.23
C TYR A 138 3.41 2.62 14.62
N TRP A 139 3.00 1.88 15.64
CA TRP A 139 1.66 1.99 16.22
C TRP A 139 1.65 3.04 17.31
N ARG A 140 0.55 3.79 17.41
CA ARG A 140 0.39 4.80 18.44
C ARG A 140 -1.01 4.80 19.02
N PHE A 141 -1.11 5.31 20.25
CA PHE A 141 -2.39 5.70 20.81
C PHE A 141 -2.88 7.01 20.17
N ALA A 142 -4.18 7.08 19.92
CA ALA A 142 -4.86 8.29 19.49
C ALA A 142 -6.16 8.44 20.26
N TRP A 143 -6.38 9.59 20.90
CA TRP A 143 -7.64 9.88 21.58
C TRP A 143 -8.70 10.20 20.52
N THR A 144 -9.66 9.30 20.34
CA THR A 144 -10.72 9.42 19.32
C THR A 144 -12.00 8.75 19.81
N GLY A 145 -13.17 9.23 19.36
CA GLY A 145 -14.47 8.60 19.66
C GLY A 145 -14.72 7.27 18.94
N ASN A 146 -13.91 6.92 17.93
CA ASN A 146 -13.97 5.60 17.29
C ASN A 146 -13.09 4.59 18.05
N PRO A 147 -13.66 3.50 18.61
CA PRO A 147 -12.91 2.53 19.41
C PRO A 147 -11.80 1.83 18.62
N PHE A 148 -11.98 1.61 17.32
CA PHE A 148 -10.96 1.00 16.45
C PHE A 148 -9.80 1.93 16.11
N SER A 149 -9.91 3.21 16.49
CA SER A 149 -8.86 4.20 16.24
C SER A 149 -8.07 4.55 17.49
N LEU A 150 -8.40 3.97 18.64
CA LEU A 150 -7.71 4.20 19.91
C LEU A 150 -6.25 3.76 19.87
N TYR A 151 -5.99 2.59 19.25
CA TYR A 151 -4.64 2.08 19.01
C TYR A 151 -4.55 1.55 17.57
N ARG A 152 -3.74 2.22 16.75
CA ARG A 152 -3.62 1.96 15.31
C ARG A 152 -2.26 2.41 14.77
N PRO A 153 -1.89 2.02 13.53
CA PRO A 153 -0.73 2.59 12.87
C PRO A 153 -0.79 4.13 12.86
N ALA A 154 0.35 4.78 13.08
CA ALA A 154 0.45 6.24 13.12
C ALA A 154 -0.02 6.90 11.81
N SER A 155 0.14 6.18 10.70
CA SER A 155 -0.22 6.54 9.32
C SER A 155 -0.55 5.27 8.49
N SER A 156 -1.20 5.45 7.35
CA SER A 156 -1.36 4.39 6.34
C SER A 156 -0.15 4.22 5.43
N ALA A 157 0.97 4.89 5.74
CA ALA A 157 2.23 4.74 5.02
C ALA A 157 2.72 3.29 5.00
N VAL A 158 3.11 2.83 3.81
CA VAL A 158 3.60 1.48 3.54
C VAL A 158 4.72 1.51 2.51
N GLY A 159 5.69 0.63 2.73
CA GLY A 159 6.66 0.21 1.74
C GLY A 159 7.73 1.24 1.44
N MET A 160 8.42 1.02 0.33
CA MET A 160 9.73 1.61 0.08
C MET A 160 9.72 3.15 -0.01
N PHE A 161 8.57 3.72 -0.31
CA PHE A 161 8.37 5.16 -0.44
C PHE A 161 7.31 5.68 0.56
N GLN A 162 7.01 4.92 1.61
CA GLN A 162 6.04 5.30 2.65
C GLN A 162 4.70 5.82 2.09
N ILE A 163 4.19 5.20 1.03
CA ILE A 163 3.01 5.68 0.31
C ILE A 163 1.75 5.50 1.17
N ILE A 164 1.06 6.59 1.45
CA ILE A 164 -0.23 6.60 2.17
C ILE A 164 -1.41 6.35 1.22
N ASP A 165 -2.56 5.98 1.76
CA ASP A 165 -3.75 5.61 0.95
C ASP A 165 -4.19 6.72 -0.01
N GLY A 166 -4.20 7.99 0.44
CA GLY A 166 -4.59 9.12 -0.41
C GLY A 166 -3.61 9.37 -1.56
N THR A 167 -2.31 9.23 -1.31
CA THR A 167 -1.29 9.33 -2.36
C THR A 167 -1.40 8.17 -3.33
N PHE A 168 -1.69 6.96 -2.85
CA PHE A 168 -1.92 5.80 -3.71
C PHE A 168 -3.13 6.01 -4.64
N ASP A 169 -4.24 6.51 -4.11
CA ASP A 169 -5.43 6.83 -4.91
C ASP A 169 -5.14 7.86 -6.01
N GLU A 170 -4.38 8.92 -5.70
CA GLU A 170 -3.97 9.88 -6.73
C GLU A 170 -2.96 9.30 -7.73
N ALA A 171 -1.92 8.63 -7.23
CA ALA A 171 -0.82 8.11 -8.05
C ALA A 171 -1.28 6.99 -8.99
N SER A 172 -2.24 6.17 -8.55
CA SER A 172 -2.80 5.07 -9.35
C SER A 172 -3.54 5.53 -10.61
N ARG A 173 -3.78 6.84 -10.77
CA ARG A 173 -4.29 7.41 -12.03
C ARG A 173 -3.23 7.56 -13.12
N TYR A 174 -1.97 7.25 -12.82
CA TYR A 174 -0.87 7.44 -13.76
C TYR A 174 0.01 6.20 -13.87
N CYS A 175 0.71 6.06 -15.00
CA CYS A 175 1.81 5.12 -15.20
C CYS A 175 2.88 5.73 -16.11
N ILE A 176 3.95 4.98 -16.34
CA ILE A 176 5.09 5.43 -17.13
C ILE A 176 5.24 4.57 -18.37
N HIS A 177 5.16 5.23 -19.53
CA HIS A 177 5.47 4.65 -20.83
C HIS A 177 6.63 5.42 -21.45
N ASP A 178 7.70 4.73 -21.80
CA ASP A 178 8.90 5.30 -22.45
C ASP A 178 9.40 6.58 -21.74
N HIS A 179 9.50 6.51 -20.40
CA HIS A 179 9.92 7.60 -19.52
C HIS A 179 9.00 8.83 -19.49
N ARG A 180 7.75 8.69 -19.96
CA ARG A 180 6.71 9.72 -19.93
C ARG A 180 5.56 9.30 -19.06
N VAL A 181 5.01 10.26 -18.33
CA VAL A 181 3.81 10.03 -17.52
C VAL A 181 2.58 10.05 -18.41
N VAL A 182 1.74 9.03 -18.23
CA VAL A 182 0.47 8.86 -18.93
C VAL A 182 -0.64 8.73 -17.89
N GLU A 183 -1.76 9.42 -18.11
CA GLU A 183 -2.95 9.33 -17.25
C GLU A 183 -3.86 8.17 -17.66
N THR A 184 -4.65 7.65 -16.72
CA THR A 184 -5.68 6.66 -16.98
C THR A 184 -6.64 7.16 -18.06
N GLY A 185 -6.93 6.30 -19.02
CA GLY A 185 -7.88 6.58 -20.09
C GLY A 185 -8.79 5.39 -20.38
N PRO A 186 -9.59 5.48 -21.44
CA PRO A 186 -10.44 4.38 -21.87
C PRO A 186 -9.60 3.14 -22.20
N TRP A 187 -10.10 1.95 -21.86
CA TRP A 187 -9.39 0.68 -22.07
C TRP A 187 -8.98 0.41 -23.54
N HIS A 188 -9.64 1.05 -24.50
CA HIS A 188 -9.35 0.91 -25.93
C HIS A 188 -8.25 1.86 -26.44
N ASP A 189 -7.85 2.84 -25.64
CA ASP A 189 -6.68 3.67 -25.93
C ASP A 189 -5.42 2.97 -25.40
N LEU A 190 -4.72 2.28 -26.29
CA LEU A 190 -3.49 1.54 -25.98
C LEU A 190 -2.36 2.44 -25.46
N LYS A 191 -2.44 3.76 -25.71
CA LYS A 191 -1.47 4.75 -25.21
C LYS A 191 -1.85 5.30 -23.85
N SER A 192 -3.04 5.01 -23.35
CA SER A 192 -3.49 5.41 -22.03
C SER A 192 -2.94 4.48 -20.96
N CYS A 193 -3.11 4.85 -19.70
CA CYS A 193 -2.73 3.99 -18.60
C CYS A 193 -3.84 2.96 -18.30
N TRP A 194 -3.59 1.68 -18.56
CA TRP A 194 -4.54 0.59 -18.30
C TRP A 194 -3.94 -0.47 -17.35
N PHE A 195 -4.78 -1.05 -16.47
CA PHE A 195 -4.46 -2.01 -15.38
C PHE A 195 -3.97 -1.48 -14.02
N ASN A 196 -4.16 -0.20 -13.76
CA ASN A 196 -3.73 0.45 -12.52
C ASN A 196 -4.46 -0.11 -11.27
N ALA A 197 -5.61 -0.77 -11.48
CA ALA A 197 -6.37 -1.47 -10.45
C ALA A 197 -5.58 -2.61 -9.76
N LEU A 198 -4.47 -3.07 -10.37
CA LEU A 198 -3.60 -4.11 -9.82
C LEU A 198 -2.35 -3.54 -9.14
N TYR A 199 -2.26 -2.22 -8.95
CA TYR A 199 -1.15 -1.65 -8.22
C TYR A 199 -1.15 -2.06 -6.75
N PHE A 200 0.05 -2.26 -6.21
CA PHE A 200 0.28 -2.61 -4.81
C PHE A 200 1.49 -1.86 -4.30
N ARG A 201 1.35 -1.15 -3.17
CA ARG A 201 2.44 -0.35 -2.56
C ARG A 201 3.64 -1.18 -2.10
N THR A 202 3.45 -2.48 -1.90
CA THR A 202 4.51 -3.40 -1.46
C THR A 202 5.25 -4.09 -2.59
N ILE A 203 4.79 -3.95 -3.83
CA ILE A 203 5.49 -4.50 -4.99
C ILE A 203 6.46 -3.43 -5.48
N PRO A 204 7.79 -3.68 -5.50
CA PRO A 204 8.79 -2.66 -5.84
C PRO A 204 8.51 -1.95 -7.16
N SER A 205 8.24 -2.69 -8.25
CA SER A 205 7.95 -2.08 -9.56
C SER A 205 6.78 -1.10 -9.50
N HIS A 206 5.69 -1.48 -8.83
CA HIS A 206 4.49 -0.65 -8.68
C HIS A 206 4.79 0.59 -7.83
N ALA A 207 5.45 0.41 -6.69
CA ALA A 207 5.77 1.53 -5.79
C ALA A 207 6.70 2.56 -6.45
N ILE A 208 7.67 2.10 -7.25
CA ILE A 208 8.58 2.95 -8.01
C ILE A 208 7.80 3.76 -9.06
N GLU A 209 6.99 3.08 -9.88
CA GLU A 209 6.21 3.72 -10.94
C GLU A 209 5.20 4.74 -10.39
N LEU A 210 4.44 4.36 -9.36
CA LEU A 210 3.50 5.24 -8.66
C LEU A 210 4.21 6.50 -8.14
N THR A 211 5.35 6.34 -7.50
CA THR A 211 6.12 7.46 -6.93
C THR A 211 6.63 8.37 -8.04
N ALA A 212 7.21 7.79 -9.09
CA ALA A 212 7.75 8.55 -10.21
C ALA A 212 6.68 9.35 -10.95
N ALA A 213 5.57 8.71 -11.29
CA ALA A 213 4.46 9.34 -12.01
C ALA A 213 3.80 10.44 -11.17
N HIS A 214 3.56 10.17 -9.88
CA HIS A 214 2.96 11.14 -8.97
C HIS A 214 3.84 12.39 -8.78
N LEU A 215 5.12 12.20 -8.48
CA LEU A 215 6.04 13.32 -8.25
C LEU A 215 6.27 14.14 -9.50
N HIS A 216 6.45 13.50 -10.65
CA HIS A 216 6.58 14.20 -11.92
C HIS A 216 5.35 15.08 -12.18
N THR A 217 4.15 14.51 -12.08
CA THR A 217 2.89 15.21 -12.31
C THR A 217 2.73 16.43 -11.41
N HIS A 218 3.03 16.28 -10.11
CA HIS A 218 2.89 17.39 -9.15
C HIS A 218 3.96 18.47 -9.31
N VAL A 219 5.20 18.09 -9.65
CA VAL A 219 6.25 19.07 -9.99
C VAL A 219 5.82 19.90 -11.20
N GLU A 220 5.37 19.25 -12.27
CA GLU A 220 4.91 19.97 -13.46
C GLU A 220 3.70 20.84 -13.15
N ARG A 221 2.71 20.33 -12.41
CA ARG A 221 1.52 21.09 -12.01
C ARG A 221 1.90 22.33 -11.19
N ALA A 222 2.85 22.21 -10.26
CA ALA A 222 3.34 23.33 -9.47
C ALA A 222 4.05 24.38 -10.35
N LEU A 223 4.92 23.94 -11.27
CA LEU A 223 5.66 24.85 -12.17
C LEU A 223 4.79 25.45 -13.27
N ARG A 224 3.71 24.78 -13.70
CA ARG A 224 2.71 25.37 -14.60
C ARG A 224 1.94 26.51 -13.92
N ARG A 225 1.57 26.32 -12.64
CA ARG A 225 0.86 27.34 -11.86
C ARG A 225 1.75 28.50 -11.43
N HIS A 226 3.00 28.20 -11.11
CA HIS A 226 3.98 29.19 -10.68
C HIS A 226 5.28 29.00 -11.48
N PRO A 227 5.35 29.57 -12.70
CA PRO A 227 6.50 29.39 -13.58
C PRO A 227 7.79 29.94 -12.97
N VAL A 228 8.84 29.12 -12.99
CA VAL A 228 10.20 29.51 -12.63
C VAL A 228 11.09 29.28 -13.84
N ARG A 229 11.47 30.38 -14.51
CA ARG A 229 12.30 30.32 -15.73
C ARG A 229 13.64 29.66 -15.42
N GLY A 230 14.06 28.72 -16.28
CA GLY A 230 15.35 28.06 -16.15
C GLY A 230 15.48 27.10 -14.96
N ALA A 231 14.38 26.64 -14.36
CA ALA A 231 14.43 25.68 -13.26
C ALA A 231 15.20 24.41 -13.66
N THR A 232 16.33 24.19 -13.00
CA THR A 232 17.23 23.05 -13.24
C THR A 232 16.58 21.74 -12.83
N VAL A 233 17.03 20.61 -13.39
CA VAL A 233 16.57 19.27 -12.97
C VAL A 233 16.75 19.06 -11.47
N ARG A 234 17.87 19.53 -10.91
CA ARG A 234 18.13 19.49 -9.45
C ARG A 234 17.04 20.21 -8.67
N GLN A 235 16.69 21.44 -9.04
CA GLN A 235 15.64 22.19 -8.35
C GLN A 235 14.26 21.53 -8.49
N LYS A 236 13.97 20.90 -9.64
CA LYS A 236 12.75 20.12 -9.85
C LYS A 236 12.70 18.87 -8.95
N GLN A 237 13.83 18.21 -8.74
CA GLN A 237 13.96 17.06 -7.82
C GLN A 237 13.91 17.49 -6.35
N GLU A 238 14.46 18.65 -5.98
CA GLU A 238 14.30 19.22 -4.64
C GLU A 238 12.82 19.55 -4.36
N LEU A 239 12.11 20.10 -5.35
CA LEU A 239 10.66 20.28 -5.29
C LEU A 239 9.92 18.93 -5.20
N ALA A 240 10.34 17.90 -5.93
CA ALA A 240 9.77 16.56 -5.84
C ALA A 240 9.96 15.96 -4.44
N ALA A 241 11.14 16.07 -3.84
CA ALA A 241 11.43 15.60 -2.50
C ALA A 241 10.60 16.36 -1.45
N LEU A 242 10.42 17.67 -1.63
CA LEU A 242 9.51 18.47 -0.79
C LEU A 242 8.05 18.00 -0.93
N ILE A 243 7.57 17.74 -2.14
CA ILE A 243 6.21 17.24 -2.38
C ILE A 243 6.03 15.86 -1.75
N HIS A 244 7.04 14.99 -1.85
CA HIS A 244 7.02 13.67 -1.23
C HIS A 244 6.87 13.77 0.29
N LEU A 245 7.67 14.63 0.93
CA LEU A 245 7.68 14.79 2.38
C LEU A 245 6.44 15.55 2.92
N CYS A 246 6.04 16.61 2.23
CA CYS A 246 5.13 17.64 2.76
C CYS A 246 3.80 17.74 2.00
N GLY A 247 3.66 17.01 0.89
CA GLY A 247 2.50 17.07 0.00
C GLY A 247 2.53 18.21 -1.02
N ALA A 248 1.59 18.13 -1.97
CA ALA A 248 1.51 19.03 -3.12
C ALA A 248 1.31 20.51 -2.77
N GLY A 249 0.61 20.82 -1.67
CA GLY A 249 0.38 22.20 -1.23
C GLY A 249 1.67 22.92 -0.83
N ALA A 250 2.55 22.23 -0.08
CA ALA A 250 3.87 22.75 0.27
C ALA A 250 4.74 22.96 -0.97
N GLY A 251 4.67 22.02 -1.93
CA GLY A 251 5.33 22.14 -3.23
C GLY A 251 4.89 23.38 -4.01
N GLN A 252 3.58 23.64 -4.10
CA GLN A 252 3.05 24.84 -4.76
C GLN A 252 3.51 26.12 -4.07
N ALA A 253 3.49 26.15 -2.74
CA ALA A 253 3.99 27.30 -1.98
C ALA A 253 5.50 27.54 -2.20
N HIS A 254 6.29 26.48 -2.35
CA HIS A 254 7.72 26.58 -2.66
C HIS A 254 7.98 27.03 -4.10
N ALA A 255 7.21 26.54 -5.08
CA ALA A 255 7.26 27.02 -6.46
C ALA A 255 6.90 28.52 -6.55
N ARG A 256 5.85 28.96 -5.84
CA ARG A 256 5.48 30.38 -5.74
C ARG A 256 6.60 31.28 -5.19
N ARG A 257 7.49 30.73 -4.37
CA ARG A 257 8.69 31.42 -3.83
C ARG A 257 9.92 31.29 -4.73
N GLY A 258 9.77 30.84 -5.97
CA GLY A 258 10.88 30.70 -6.90
C GLY A 258 11.85 29.56 -6.54
N LEU A 259 11.35 28.47 -5.95
CA LEU A 259 12.15 27.29 -5.55
C LEU A 259 13.22 27.60 -4.49
N ARG A 260 12.98 28.60 -3.64
CA ARG A 260 13.82 28.90 -2.47
C ARG A 260 13.29 28.15 -1.25
N LEU A 261 14.16 27.34 -0.64
CA LEU A 261 13.82 26.61 0.59
C LEU A 261 13.70 27.61 1.74
N VAL A 262 12.70 27.42 2.58
CA VAL A 262 12.48 28.25 3.76
C VAL A 262 13.20 27.60 4.94
N PRO A 263 14.14 28.30 5.60
CA PRO A 263 14.77 27.80 6.81
C PRO A 263 13.72 27.45 7.87
N GLY A 264 13.90 26.32 8.55
CA GLY A 264 12.99 25.90 9.62
C GLY A 264 11.62 25.37 9.17
N LEU A 265 11.35 25.22 7.86
CA LEU A 265 10.13 24.56 7.40
C LEU A 265 10.12 23.09 7.85
N ARG A 266 9.07 22.71 8.59
CA ARG A 266 8.88 21.34 9.09
C ARG A 266 7.64 20.69 8.49
N CYS A 267 7.75 19.39 8.26
CA CYS A 267 6.67 18.52 7.82
C CYS A 267 6.61 17.32 8.75
N GLY A 268 5.66 17.37 9.69
CA GLY A 268 5.66 16.48 10.85
C GLY A 268 6.94 16.65 11.68
N SER A 269 7.61 15.53 11.96
CA SER A 269 8.88 15.51 12.70
C SER A 269 10.10 15.89 11.85
N HIS A 270 9.97 16.00 10.53
CA HIS A 270 11.09 16.24 9.62
C HIS A 270 11.31 17.73 9.36
N GLU A 271 12.57 18.16 9.43
CA GLU A 271 13.00 19.45 8.90
C GLU A 271 13.33 19.30 7.41
N THR A 272 12.71 20.13 6.58
CA THR A 272 12.76 20.01 5.12
C THR A 272 14.19 20.09 4.57
N TYR A 273 15.00 21.02 5.08
CA TYR A 273 16.36 21.23 4.60
C TYR A 273 17.24 19.99 4.83
N ARG A 274 17.18 19.43 6.05
CA ARG A 274 17.90 18.20 6.41
C ARG A 274 17.44 17.01 5.59
N TYR A 275 16.13 16.88 5.38
CA TYR A 275 15.57 15.80 4.57
C TYR A 275 16.07 15.86 3.12
N ILE A 276 15.95 17.02 2.46
CA ILE A 276 16.41 17.21 1.07
C ILE A 276 17.93 16.98 0.97
N ALA A 277 18.72 17.45 1.95
CA ALA A 277 20.15 17.18 1.99
C ALA A 277 20.46 15.68 2.08
N LYS A 278 19.72 14.93 2.91
CA LYS A 278 19.86 13.47 3.03
C LYS A 278 19.55 12.77 1.70
N VAL A 279 18.46 13.13 1.02
CA VAL A 279 18.11 12.60 -0.31
C VAL A 279 19.21 12.91 -1.32
N ARG A 280 19.75 14.14 -1.34
CA ARG A 280 20.82 14.52 -2.27
C ARG A 280 22.12 13.74 -2.05
N MET A 281 22.50 13.51 -0.80
CA MET A 281 23.68 12.69 -0.48
C MET A 281 23.48 11.23 -0.93
N ALA A 282 22.30 10.66 -0.68
CA ALA A 282 21.96 9.32 -1.14
C ALA A 282 21.97 9.24 -2.69
N GLN A 283 21.41 10.25 -3.37
CA GLN A 283 21.39 10.32 -4.83
C GLN A 283 22.79 10.35 -5.43
N ALA A 284 23.72 11.12 -4.85
CA ALA A 284 25.12 11.14 -5.29
C ALA A 284 25.78 9.75 -5.15
N ARG A 285 25.48 9.01 -4.09
CA ARG A 285 25.97 7.63 -3.92
C ARG A 285 25.39 6.69 -4.98
N PHE A 286 24.10 6.78 -5.27
CA PHE A 286 23.49 5.97 -6.34
C PHE A 286 24.01 6.33 -7.72
N ALA A 287 24.31 7.60 -8.00
CA ALA A 287 24.96 8.00 -9.24
C ALA A 287 26.35 7.37 -9.39
N ALA A 288 27.12 7.28 -8.29
CA ALA A 288 28.41 6.61 -8.30
C ALA A 288 28.29 5.08 -8.51
N LEU A 289 27.22 4.46 -8.03
CA LEU A 289 26.92 3.04 -8.29
C LEU A 289 26.48 2.84 -9.75
N ALA A 290 25.58 3.69 -10.25
CA ALA A 290 25.08 3.65 -11.62
C ALA A 290 26.20 3.79 -12.66
N ALA A 291 27.23 4.59 -12.38
CA ALA A 291 28.37 4.77 -13.27
C ALA A 291 29.33 3.56 -13.33
N ARG A 292 29.16 2.56 -12.45
CA ARG A 292 29.97 1.35 -12.38
C ARG A 292 29.24 0.11 -12.92
N ASP A 293 27.94 0.23 -13.17
CA ASP A 293 27.07 -0.80 -13.78
C ASP A 293 27.24 -0.82 -15.31
#